data_AF-A0A934UGB0-F1
#
_entry.id   AF-A0A934UGB0-F1
#
_cell.length_a   1.000
_cell.length_b   1.000
_cell.length_c   1.000
_cell.angle_alpha   90.00
_cell.angle_beta   90.00
_cell.angle_gamma   90.00
#
_symmetry.space_group_name_H-M   'P 1'
#
loop_
_entity.id
_entity.type
_entity.pdbx_description
1 polymer ?
#
loop_
_entity_poly.entity_id
_entity_poly.type
_entity_poly.pdbx_seq_one_letter_code
_entity_poly.pdbx_strand_id
1 'polypeptide(L)'
;MDDIKGGFATTVAAMCAILLATPFNTMTAPYVIALAEKSYSYEVADLIGIAWMLMSYPFVFFAARASIIAALTTAGVYLAYRFI
;
A
#
# COMPACT_ATOMS: atom_id res chain seq x y z
N MET A 1 3.54 21.04 -13.89
CA MET A 1 3.76 19.64 -14.34
C MET A 1 3.77 18.66 -13.18
N ASP A 2 4.14 19.07 -11.96
CA ASP A 2 4.13 18.22 -10.76
C ASP A 2 2.73 17.83 -10.25
N ASP A 3 1.72 18.70 -10.42
CA ASP A 3 0.34 18.41 -10.00
C ASP A 3 -0.31 17.23 -10.74
N ILE A 4 -0.04 17.07 -12.03
CA ILE A 4 -0.65 15.99 -12.84
C ILE A 4 -0.07 14.63 -12.44
N LYS A 5 1.24 14.55 -12.19
CA LYS A 5 1.90 13.32 -11.71
C LYS A 5 1.44 12.95 -10.31
N GLY A 6 1.29 13.96 -9.44
CA GLY A 6 0.76 13.79 -8.09
C GLY A 6 -0.67 13.25 -8.10
N GLY A 7 -1.57 13.89 -8.85
CA GLY A 7 -2.99 13.54 -8.92
C GLY A 7 -3.29 12.20 -9.60
N PHE A 8 -2.56 11.87 -10.68
CA PHE A 8 -2.69 10.56 -11.34
C PHE A 8 -2.15 9.44 -10.44
N ALA A 9 -0.96 9.61 -9.87
CA ALA A 9 -0.37 8.59 -8.99
C ALA A 9 -1.22 8.33 -7.75
N THR A 10 -1.84 9.35 -7.16
CA THR A 10 -2.77 9.16 -6.04
C THR A 10 -4.04 8.43 -6.43
N THR A 11 -4.61 8.74 -7.60
CA THR A 11 -5.85 8.10 -8.07
C THR A 11 -5.61 6.62 -8.37
N VAL A 12 -4.55 6.30 -9.10
CA VAL A 12 -4.21 4.89 -9.42
C VAL A 12 -3.79 4.14 -8.15
N ALA A 13 -3.05 4.78 -7.23
CA ALA A 13 -2.73 4.17 -5.95
C ALA A 13 -3.97 3.87 -5.10
N ALA A 14 -4.98 4.75 -5.12
CA ALA A 14 -6.26 4.50 -4.45
C ALA A 14 -6.98 3.30 -5.08
N MET A 15 -7.01 3.18 -6.42
CA MET A 15 -7.57 2.00 -7.10
C MET A 15 -6.83 0.71 -6.71
N CYS A 16 -5.50 0.74 -6.68
CA CYS A 16 -4.69 -0.39 -6.22
C CYS A 16 -4.98 -0.75 -4.75
N ALA A 17 -5.12 0.25 -3.89
CA ALA A 17 -5.47 0.02 -2.48
C ALA A 17 -6.85 -0.63 -2.33
N ILE A 18 -7.86 -0.18 -3.08
CA ILE A 18 -9.20 -0.81 -3.06
C ILE A 18 -9.14 -2.27 -3.48
N LEU A 19 -8.36 -2.60 -4.51
CA LEU A 19 -8.28 -3.97 -5.05
C LEU A 19 -7.41 -4.89 -4.20
N LEU A 20 -6.32 -4.37 -3.63
CA LEU A 20 -5.27 -5.18 -3.02
C LEU A 20 -5.27 -5.14 -1.48
N ALA A 21 -5.98 -4.21 -0.83
CA ALA A 21 -6.04 -4.15 0.63
C ALA A 21 -6.66 -5.43 1.22
N THR A 22 -7.75 -5.93 0.64
CA THR A 22 -8.41 -7.17 1.09
C THR A 22 -7.49 -8.38 0.99
N PRO A 23 -6.90 -8.73 -0.18
CA PRO A 23 -6.01 -9.88 -0.26
C PRO A 23 -4.74 -9.69 0.58
N PHE A 24 -4.22 -8.47 0.69
CA PHE A 24 -3.10 -8.15 1.58
C PHE A 24 -3.44 -8.46 3.04
N ASN A 25 -4.62 -8.03 3.52
CA ASN A 25 -5.08 -8.33 4.86
C ASN A 25 -5.24 -9.84 5.07
N THR A 26 -5.89 -10.55 4.13
CA THR A 26 -6.09 -12.00 4.24
C THR A 26 -4.78 -12.78 4.35
N MET A 27 -3.73 -12.31 3.67
CA MET A 27 -2.40 -12.95 3.74
C MET A 27 -1.60 -12.59 4.98
N THR A 28 -1.77 -11.37 5.53
CA THR A 28 -0.92 -10.85 6.61
C THR A 28 -1.56 -10.91 7.99
N ALA A 29 -2.89 -10.83 8.08
CA ALA A 29 -3.63 -10.84 9.34
C ALA A 29 -3.34 -12.09 10.22
N PRO A 30 -3.24 -13.32 9.68
CA PRO A 30 -2.93 -14.49 10.51
C PRO A 30 -1.58 -14.37 11.23
N TYR A 31 -0.58 -13.79 10.56
CA TYR A 31 0.75 -13.59 11.14
C TYR A 31 0.74 -12.51 12.22
N VAL A 32 -0.01 -11.43 12.01
CA VAL A 32 -0.13 -10.33 12.97
C VAL A 32 -0.86 -10.78 14.23
N ILE A 33 -1.95 -11.54 14.07
CA ILE A 33 -2.71 -12.10 15.20
C ILE A 33 -1.85 -13.11 15.96
N ALA A 34 -1.18 -14.05 15.27
CA ALA A 34 -0.28 -15.01 15.92
C ALA A 34 0.91 -14.34 16.64
N LEU A 35 1.34 -13.17 16.20
CA LEU A 35 2.36 -12.37 16.90
C LEU A 35 1.78 -11.68 18.13
N ALA A 36 0.56 -11.13 18.03
CA ALA A 36 -0.12 -10.47 19.13
C ALA A 36 -0.46 -11.44 20.27
N GLU A 37 -0.91 -12.65 19.96
CA GLU A 37 -1.24 -13.71 20.94
C GLU A 37 -0.06 -14.11 21.82
N LYS A 38 1.19 -13.85 21.40
CA LYS A 38 2.37 -14.13 22.24
C LYS A 38 2.52 -13.17 23.42
N SER A 39 1.96 -11.97 23.33
CA SER A 39 2.22 -10.88 24.28
C SER A 39 0.95 -10.30 24.91
N TYR A 40 -0.22 -10.57 24.33
CA TYR A 40 -1.49 -9.97 24.71
C TYR A 40 -2.58 -11.03 24.94
N SER A 41 -3.61 -10.67 25.72
CA SER A 41 -4.80 -11.50 25.88
C SER A 41 -5.58 -11.60 24.57
N TYR A 42 -6.41 -12.64 24.46
CA TYR A 42 -7.18 -12.94 23.24
C TYR A 42 -8.04 -11.76 22.76
N GLU A 43 -8.68 -11.03 23.69
CA GLU A 43 -9.49 -9.84 23.39
C GLU A 43 -8.67 -8.71 22.76
N VAL A 44 -7.44 -8.51 23.21
CA VAL A 44 -6.53 -7.49 22.69
C VAL A 44 -5.95 -7.92 21.34
N ALA A 45 -5.66 -9.21 21.17
CA ALA A 45 -5.20 -9.76 19.89
C ALA A 45 -6.25 -9.60 18.78
N ASP A 46 -7.53 -9.82 19.10
CA ASP A 46 -8.63 -9.64 18.15
C ASP A 46 -8.81 -8.16 17.76
N LEU A 47 -8.72 -7.24 18.73
CA LEU A 47 -8.72 -5.80 18.46
C LEU A 47 -7.55 -5.39 17.55
N ILE A 48 -6.36 -5.97 17.75
CA ILE A 48 -5.20 -5.75 16.88
C ILE A 48 -5.47 -6.27 15.46
N GLY A 49 -6.14 -7.42 15.32
CA GLY A 49 -6.56 -7.96 14.01
C GLY A 49 -7.49 -7.00 13.26
N ILE A 50 -8.49 -6.43 13.95
CA ILE A 50 -9.40 -5.43 13.39
C ILE A 50 -8.66 -4.14 13.02
N ALA A 51 -7.76 -3.67 13.88
CA ALA A 51 -6.93 -2.50 13.59
C ALA A 51 -6.03 -2.74 12.36
N TRP A 52 -5.47 -3.94 12.22
CA TRP A 52 -4.68 -4.32 11.06
C TRP A 52 -5.49 -4.32 9.77
N MET A 53 -6.73 -4.80 9.82
CA MET A 53 -7.65 -4.75 8.68
C MET A 53 -7.88 -3.31 8.20
N LEU A 54 -8.06 -2.35 9.11
CA LEU A 54 -8.19 -0.93 8.75
C LEU A 54 -6.88 -0.35 8.20
N MET A 55 -5.74 -0.76 8.76
CA MET A 55 -4.41 -0.31 8.35
C MET A 55 -3.94 -0.92 7.02
N SER A 56 -4.53 -2.03 6.58
CA SER A 56 -4.19 -2.68 5.30
C SER A 56 -4.32 -1.73 4.10
N TYR A 57 -5.35 -0.87 4.10
CA TYR A 57 -5.60 0.12 3.05
C TYR A 57 -4.48 1.16 2.93
N PRO A 58 -4.12 1.93 3.97
CA PRO A 58 -3.05 2.92 3.86
C PRO A 58 -1.69 2.28 3.53
N PHE A 59 -1.38 1.07 4.02
CA PHE A 59 -0.12 0.40 3.67
C PHE A 59 0.00 0.13 2.17
N VAL A 60 -1.05 -0.41 1.55
CA VAL A 60 -1.06 -0.66 0.11
C VAL A 60 -1.08 0.67 -0.67
N PHE A 61 -1.82 1.67 -0.20
CA PHE A 61 -1.91 2.97 -0.85
C PHE A 61 -0.55 3.68 -0.96
N PHE A 62 0.19 3.80 0.14
CA PHE A 62 1.48 4.48 0.13
C PHE A 62 2.53 3.72 -0.68
N ALA A 63 2.54 2.39 -0.59
CA ALA A 63 3.43 1.54 -1.38
C ALA A 63 3.13 1.68 -2.89
N ALA A 64 1.86 1.62 -3.29
CA ALA A 64 1.45 1.79 -4.68
C ALA A 64 1.75 3.20 -5.21
N ARG A 65 1.51 4.24 -4.40
CA ARG A 65 1.81 5.62 -4.80
C ARG A 65 3.30 5.82 -5.07
N ALA A 66 4.15 5.32 -4.18
CA ALA A 66 5.60 5.43 -4.33
C ALA A 66 6.10 4.69 -5.58
N SER A 67 5.60 3.47 -5.83
CA SER A 67 6.01 2.67 -6.99
C SER A 67 5.58 3.29 -8.32
N ILE A 68 4.38 3.86 -8.40
CA ILE A 68 3.87 4.54 -9.60
C ILE A 68 4.70 5.80 -9.89
N ILE A 69 5.01 6.61 -8.87
CA ILE A 69 5.86 7.80 -9.03
C ILE A 69 7.26 7.42 -9.52
N ALA A 70 7.84 6.36 -8.94
CA ALA A 70 9.14 5.85 -9.37
C ALA A 70 9.11 5.41 -10.84
N ALA A 71 8.09 4.64 -11.23
CA ALA A 71 7.91 4.18 -12.61
C ALA A 71 7.73 5.33 -13.62
N LEU A 72 6.96 6.36 -13.24
CA LEU A 72 6.80 7.56 -14.08
C LEU A 72 8.10 8.35 -14.23
N THR A 73 8.91 8.41 -13.17
CA THR A 73 10.21 9.08 -13.19
C THR A 73 11.19 8.32 -14.08
N THR A 74 11.31 7.01 -13.94
CA THR A 74 12.21 6.19 -14.77
C THR A 74 11.80 6.19 -16.24
N ALA A 75 10.51 6.10 -16.54
CA ALA A 75 10.00 6.20 -17.92
C ALA A 75 10.29 7.57 -18.53
N GLY A 76 10.12 8.66 -17.76
CA GLY A 76 10.45 10.01 -18.20
C GLY A 76 11.94 10.18 -18.51
N VAL A 77 12.81 9.64 -17.66
CA VAL A 77 14.27 9.64 -17.88
C VAL A 77 14.62 8.84 -19.14
N TYR A 78 14.07 7.63 -19.30
CA TYR A 78 14.32 6.79 -20.48
C TYR A 78 13.93 7.47 -21.79
N LEU A 79 12.76 8.11 -21.84
CA LEU A 79 12.33 8.87 -23.01
C LEU A 79 13.27 10.04 -23.31
N ALA A 80 13.71 10.78 -22.29
CA ALA A 80 14.65 11.89 -22.48
C ALA A 80 15.99 11.43 -23.08
N TYR A 81 16.54 10.30 -22.60
CA TYR A 81 17.77 9.72 -23.14
C TYR A 81 17.63 9.09 -24.52
N ARG A 82 16.40 8.80 -24.98
CA ARG A 82 16.17 8.20 -26.30
C ARG A 82 16.10 9.23 -27.44
N PHE A 83 15.81 10.49 -27.13
CA PHE A 83 15.66 11.57 -28.12
C PHE A 83 16.81 12.59 -28.10
N ILE A 84 17.81 12.38 -27.24
CA ILE A 84 19.12 13.05 -27.24
C ILE A 84 20.13 12.08 -27.85
#